data_AF-A0A7W1QSG0-F1
#
_entry.id   AF-A0A7W1QSG0-F1
#
_cell.length_a   1.000
_cell.length_b   1.000
_cell.length_c   1.000
_cell.angle_alpha   90.00
_cell.angle_beta   90.00
_cell.angle_gamma   90.00
#
_symmetry.space_group_name_H-M   'P 1'
#
loop_
_entity.id
_entity.type
_entity.pdbx_description
1 polymer ?
#
loop_
_entity_poly.entity_id
_entity_poly.type
_entity_poly.pdbx_seq_one_letter_code
_entity_poly.pdbx_strand_id
1 'polypeptide(L)'
;MRLMLVPRKPSSSDLADGYDRLQERGSPFVAQNAGLNRQSFLALEDTAKMAFLNLEAKLRETRLNGIPLLNFTEAVRHVAVDRIFLFMRSELKQLVDDSSDFASAPGHKAPKNPPVPLPAHPKSWKHRRFGAGNLQLSFSQTTEAFPGENSGKQVFSVDADIDLERGLAHAGEWLDNKFIHPARKTDQTQVYALLFSQGITTDYTLEPMSV
;
A
#
# COMPACT_ATOMS: atom_id res chain seq x y z
N MET A 1 -10.74 -13.22 -8.32
CA MET A 1 -9.73 -13.76 -7.40
C MET A 1 -8.51 -12.86 -7.44
N ARG A 2 -8.19 -12.09 -6.39
CA ARG A 2 -7.43 -10.84 -6.60
C ARG A 2 -6.58 -10.38 -5.39
N LEU A 3 -5.33 -10.84 -5.29
CA LEU A 3 -4.40 -10.52 -4.18
C LEU A 3 -2.92 -10.41 -4.62
N MET A 4 -2.48 -9.18 -4.92
CA MET A 4 -1.07 -8.77 -4.94
C MET A 4 -0.19 -9.36 -6.07
N LEU A 5 0.86 -8.62 -6.41
CA LEU A 5 1.98 -9.02 -7.25
C LEU A 5 2.70 -10.19 -6.60
N VAL A 6 2.45 -11.36 -7.14
CA VAL A 6 3.37 -12.49 -7.07
C VAL A 6 4.10 -12.50 -8.43
N PRO A 7 5.45 -12.50 -8.47
CA PRO A 7 6.15 -12.62 -9.74
C PRO A 7 5.68 -13.90 -10.45
N ARG A 8 5.53 -13.83 -11.78
CA ARG A 8 4.97 -14.92 -12.61
C ARG A 8 5.78 -16.22 -12.48
N LYS A 9 7.02 -16.12 -11.98
CA LYS A 9 7.90 -17.22 -11.59
C LYS A 9 8.66 -16.85 -10.31
N PRO A 10 9.00 -17.83 -9.44
CA PRO A 10 9.80 -17.61 -8.22
C PRO A 10 11.20 -17.00 -8.44
N SER A 11 11.62 -16.82 -9.70
CA SER A 11 12.95 -16.40 -10.12
C SER A 11 12.99 -15.17 -11.05
N SER A 12 11.84 -14.51 -11.33
CA SER A 12 11.82 -13.30 -12.17
C SER A 12 11.86 -12.03 -11.32
N SER A 13 12.93 -11.24 -11.48
CA SER A 13 13.16 -9.94 -10.85
C SER A 13 12.32 -8.84 -11.49
N ASP A 14 11.00 -9.01 -11.54
CA ASP A 14 10.05 -8.00 -12.04
C ASP A 14 10.15 -6.67 -11.27
N LEU A 15 10.88 -6.61 -10.15
CA LEU A 15 11.06 -5.40 -9.35
C LEU A 15 11.89 -4.33 -10.06
N ALA A 16 12.90 -4.72 -10.85
CA ALA A 16 13.81 -3.77 -11.49
C ALA A 16 13.09 -2.87 -12.52
N ASP A 17 12.20 -3.45 -13.31
CA ASP A 17 11.41 -2.75 -14.33
C ASP A 17 10.07 -2.22 -13.79
N GLY A 18 9.80 -2.42 -12.50
CA GLY A 18 8.53 -2.04 -11.87
C GLY A 18 8.22 -0.55 -11.99
N TYR A 19 9.23 0.31 -11.81
CA TYR A 19 9.07 1.76 -11.94
C TYR A 19 8.66 2.16 -13.36
N ASP A 20 9.37 1.64 -14.37
CA ASP A 20 9.15 1.99 -15.77
C ASP A 20 7.73 1.57 -16.21
N ARG A 21 7.26 0.40 -15.77
CA ARG A 21 5.88 -0.04 -16.02
C ARG A 21 4.82 0.85 -15.36
N LEU A 22 5.09 1.35 -14.14
CA LEU A 22 4.18 2.32 -13.52
C LEU A 22 4.18 3.65 -14.28
N GLN A 23 5.31 4.03 -14.87
CA GLN A 23 5.45 5.27 -15.62
C GLN A 23 4.71 5.19 -16.95
N GLU A 24 4.87 4.09 -17.68
CA GLU A 24 4.11 3.80 -18.91
C GLU A 24 2.60 3.80 -18.70
N ARG A 25 2.14 3.44 -17.49
CA ARG A 25 0.73 3.44 -17.09
C ARG A 25 0.22 4.78 -16.58
N GLY A 26 1.10 5.78 -16.41
CA GLY A 26 0.75 7.07 -15.83
C GLY A 26 0.34 6.99 -14.36
N SER A 27 0.96 6.11 -13.57
CA SER A 27 0.67 5.99 -12.14
C SER A 27 1.10 7.25 -11.37
N PRO A 28 0.28 7.77 -10.43
CA PRO A 28 0.66 8.92 -9.60
C PRO A 28 1.85 8.63 -8.67
N PHE A 29 2.21 7.35 -8.47
CA PHE A 29 3.38 6.95 -7.68
C PHE A 29 4.71 7.32 -8.33
N VAL A 30 4.72 7.54 -9.65
CA VAL A 30 5.92 7.84 -10.44
C VAL A 30 5.74 9.06 -11.33
N ALA A 31 4.67 9.82 -11.10
CA ALA A 31 4.43 11.09 -11.78
C ALA A 31 5.55 12.10 -11.45
N GLN A 32 5.63 13.16 -12.26
CA GLN A 32 6.49 14.29 -11.93
C GLN A 32 6.07 14.86 -10.57
N ASN A 33 7.03 15.00 -9.64
CA ASN A 33 6.82 15.40 -8.24
C ASN A 33 6.13 14.35 -7.33
N ALA A 34 6.03 13.08 -7.74
CA ALA A 34 5.48 12.00 -6.92
C ALA A 34 6.30 11.65 -5.66
N GLY A 35 7.35 12.41 -5.33
CA GLY A 35 8.23 12.17 -4.18
C GLY A 35 9.22 11.02 -4.35
N LEU A 36 9.05 10.16 -5.36
CA LEU A 36 10.01 9.14 -5.78
C LEU A 36 10.34 9.25 -7.26
N ASN A 37 11.64 9.17 -7.58
CA ASN A 37 12.14 9.04 -8.94
C ASN A 37 12.70 7.62 -9.17
N ARG A 38 13.09 7.32 -10.40
CA ARG A 38 13.62 6.00 -10.75
C ARG A 38 14.83 5.60 -9.90
N GLN A 39 15.73 6.54 -9.65
CA GLN A 39 16.94 6.29 -8.85
C GLN A 39 16.59 5.95 -7.40
N SER A 40 15.68 6.71 -6.78
CA SER A 40 15.27 6.46 -5.40
C SER A 40 14.44 5.18 -5.27
N PHE A 41 13.65 4.80 -6.27
CA PHE A 41 12.99 3.50 -6.32
C PHE A 41 13.99 2.34 -6.41
N LEU A 42 14.99 2.44 -7.30
CA LEU A 42 16.01 1.39 -7.44
C LEU A 42 16.87 1.21 -6.19
N ALA A 43 17.06 2.29 -5.43
CA ALA A 43 17.76 2.27 -4.14
C ALA A 43 16.93 1.66 -2.99
N LEU A 44 15.64 1.39 -3.19
CA LEU A 44 14.83 0.67 -2.20
C LEU A 44 15.30 -0.80 -2.11
N GLU A 45 15.21 -1.35 -0.90
CA GLU A 45 15.29 -2.80 -0.70
C GLU A 45 14.15 -3.52 -1.44
N ASP A 46 14.35 -4.78 -1.82
CA ASP A 46 13.39 -5.50 -2.64
C ASP A 46 12.02 -5.67 -1.97
N THR A 47 11.98 -5.83 -0.65
CA THR A 47 10.72 -5.83 0.12
C THR A 47 9.96 -4.51 -0.03
N ALA A 48 10.67 -3.38 -0.01
CA ALA A 48 10.06 -2.06 -0.20
C ALA A 48 9.64 -1.82 -1.64
N LYS A 49 10.37 -2.33 -2.65
CA LYS A 49 9.93 -2.32 -4.05
C LYS A 49 8.65 -3.14 -4.23
N MET A 50 8.56 -4.32 -3.60
CA MET A 50 7.37 -5.16 -3.65
C MET A 50 6.17 -4.45 -3.02
N ALA A 51 6.31 -3.91 -1.81
CA ALA A 51 5.26 -3.16 -1.14
C ALA A 51 4.80 -1.96 -1.99
N PHE A 52 5.76 -1.23 -2.57
CA PHE A 52 5.52 -0.12 -3.49
C PHE A 52 4.57 -0.49 -4.62
N LEU A 53 4.94 -1.51 -5.39
CA LEU A 53 4.18 -1.95 -6.55
C LEU A 53 2.82 -2.58 -6.13
N ASN A 54 2.78 -3.27 -4.99
CA ASN A 54 1.59 -3.97 -4.50
C ASN A 54 0.50 -3.02 -4.02
N LEU A 55 0.87 -2.03 -3.22
CA LEU A 55 -0.07 -1.03 -2.72
C LEU A 55 -0.59 -0.16 -3.86
N GLU A 56 0.25 0.19 -4.83
CA GLU A 56 -0.19 0.89 -6.04
C GLU A 56 -1.26 0.09 -6.79
N ALA A 57 -1.01 -1.20 -7.02
CA ALA A 57 -1.97 -2.07 -7.69
C ALA A 57 -3.26 -2.23 -6.88
N LYS A 58 -3.16 -2.36 -5.56
CA LYS A 58 -4.33 -2.45 -4.67
C LYS A 58 -5.15 -1.17 -4.65
N LEU A 59 -4.52 0.00 -4.68
CA LEU A 59 -5.21 1.29 -4.78
C LEU A 59 -5.88 1.46 -6.14
N ARG A 60 -5.28 0.94 -7.22
CA ARG A 60 -5.89 0.95 -8.56
C ARG A 60 -7.15 0.09 -8.63
N GLU A 61 -7.13 -1.05 -7.95
CA GLU A 61 -8.21 -2.05 -8.00
C GLU A 61 -9.32 -1.78 -6.99
N THR A 62 -8.99 -1.21 -5.84
CA THR A 62 -9.97 -0.83 -4.83
C THR A 62 -10.72 0.40 -5.32
N ARG A 63 -12.04 0.30 -5.40
CA ARG A 63 -12.91 1.35 -5.91
C ARG A 63 -13.85 1.82 -4.82
N LEU A 64 -14.10 3.12 -4.79
CA LEU A 64 -15.10 3.76 -3.96
C LEU A 64 -16.06 4.51 -4.88
N ASN A 65 -17.35 4.15 -4.84
CA ASN A 65 -18.37 4.67 -5.78
C ASN A 65 -17.94 4.53 -7.25
N GLY A 66 -17.29 3.41 -7.59
CA GLY A 66 -16.78 3.14 -8.95
C GLY A 66 -15.45 3.81 -9.29
N ILE A 67 -14.94 4.74 -8.47
CA ILE A 67 -13.68 5.46 -8.71
C ILE A 67 -12.51 4.71 -8.03
N PRO A 68 -11.43 4.38 -8.74
CA PRO A 68 -10.22 3.82 -8.13
C PRO A 68 -9.64 4.72 -7.03
N LEU A 69 -9.21 4.13 -5.91
CA LEU A 69 -8.57 4.88 -4.83
C LEU A 69 -7.26 5.54 -5.26
N LEU A 70 -6.58 4.95 -6.24
CA LEU A 70 -5.38 5.53 -6.85
C LEU A 70 -5.62 6.95 -7.39
N ASN A 71 -6.83 7.27 -7.86
CA ASN A 71 -7.16 8.59 -8.40
C ASN A 71 -7.16 9.71 -7.33
N PHE A 72 -7.21 9.35 -6.05
CA PHE A 72 -7.10 10.29 -4.94
C PHE A 72 -5.66 10.44 -4.45
N THR A 73 -4.70 9.70 -5.02
CA THR A 73 -3.29 9.79 -4.65
C THR A 73 -2.62 10.91 -5.42
N GLU A 74 -1.93 11.79 -4.69
CA GLU A 74 -1.18 12.90 -5.26
C GLU A 74 0.30 12.58 -5.42
N ALA A 75 0.91 12.02 -4.37
CA ALA A 75 2.32 11.67 -4.37
C ALA A 75 2.64 10.66 -3.26
N VAL A 76 3.80 10.02 -3.39
CA VAL A 76 4.38 9.16 -2.38
C VAL A 76 5.26 10.01 -1.46
N ARG A 77 4.90 10.05 -0.18
CA ARG A 77 5.66 10.77 0.85
C ARG A 77 6.86 9.96 1.34
N HIS A 78 6.65 8.67 1.58
CA HIS A 78 7.67 7.78 2.15
C HIS A 78 7.31 6.31 1.93
N VAL A 79 8.32 5.45 1.80
CA VAL A 79 8.14 3.99 1.74
C VAL A 79 8.86 3.38 2.94
N ALA A 80 8.16 2.61 3.75
CA ALA A 80 8.67 2.00 4.98
C ALA A 80 8.45 0.48 4.96
N VAL A 81 9.40 -0.24 4.36
CA VAL A 81 9.44 -1.72 4.26
C VAL A 81 8.20 -2.32 3.60
N ASP A 82 7.11 -2.49 4.33
CA ASP A 82 5.84 -3.09 3.91
C ASP A 82 4.71 -2.05 3.75
N ARG A 83 4.94 -0.80 4.12
CA ARG A 83 3.94 0.28 4.15
C ARG A 83 4.34 1.46 3.29
N ILE A 84 3.36 2.22 2.81
CA ILE A 84 3.60 3.44 2.05
C ILE A 84 2.81 4.59 2.65
N PHE A 85 3.51 5.69 2.88
CA PHE A 85 2.93 6.96 3.24
C PHE A 85 2.66 7.77 1.98
N LEU A 86 1.43 8.20 1.80
CA LEU A 86 0.90 8.86 0.62
C LEU A 86 0.35 10.24 1.00
N PHE A 87 0.45 11.17 0.08
CA PHE A 87 -0.39 12.35 0.08
C PHE A 87 -1.66 12.02 -0.70
N MET A 88 -2.81 12.08 -0.04
CA MET A 88 -4.11 11.83 -0.66
C MET A 88 -5.03 13.03 -0.52
N ARG A 89 -5.89 13.25 -1.52
CA ARG A 89 -6.84 14.36 -1.52
C ARG A 89 -7.78 14.31 -0.32
N SER A 90 -8.15 15.48 0.19
CA SER A 90 -8.89 15.62 1.45
C SER A 90 -10.29 14.99 1.42
N GLU A 91 -10.95 14.95 0.25
CA GLU A 91 -12.29 14.37 0.09
C GLU A 91 -12.32 12.84 0.33
N LEU A 92 -11.20 12.14 0.14
CA LEU A 92 -11.16 10.68 0.24
C LEU A 92 -11.55 10.21 1.65
N LYS A 93 -11.13 10.93 2.69
CA LYS A 93 -11.37 10.50 4.07
C LYS A 93 -12.88 10.42 4.36
N GLN A 94 -13.64 11.43 3.97
CA GLN A 94 -15.09 11.46 4.17
C GLN A 94 -15.77 10.34 3.36
N LEU A 95 -15.33 10.15 2.11
CA LEU A 95 -15.83 9.07 1.26
C LEU A 95 -15.61 7.69 1.88
N VAL A 96 -14.44 7.45 2.48
CA VAL A 96 -14.12 6.19 3.18
C VAL A 96 -14.94 6.05 4.47
N ASP A 97 -15.13 7.15 5.21
CA ASP A 97 -15.98 7.19 6.41
C ASP A 97 -17.43 6.80 6.12
N ASP A 98 -17.96 7.26 5.00
CA ASP A 98 -19.35 7.02 4.59
C ASP A 98 -19.55 5.67 3.86
N SER A 99 -18.47 4.98 3.50
CA SER A 99 -18.53 3.75 2.70
C SER A 99 -18.76 2.51 3.57
N SER A 100 -19.76 1.70 3.20
CA SER A 100 -19.99 0.38 3.79
C SER A 100 -18.90 -0.64 3.47
N ASP A 101 -18.07 -0.38 2.44
CA ASP A 101 -16.98 -1.26 2.02
C ASP A 101 -15.78 -1.19 2.95
N PHE A 102 -15.78 -0.25 3.90
CA PHE A 102 -14.72 -0.06 4.88
C PHE A 102 -15.21 -0.29 6.31
N ALA A 103 -14.42 -1.00 7.10
CA ALA A 103 -14.60 -1.13 8.55
C ALA A 103 -13.65 -0.18 9.27
N SER A 104 -14.16 0.55 10.26
CA SER A 104 -13.29 1.34 11.12
C SER A 104 -12.38 0.43 11.95
N ALA A 105 -11.17 0.89 12.18
CA ALA A 105 -10.15 0.21 12.97
C ALA A 105 -9.37 1.24 13.81
N PRO A 106 -8.75 0.81 14.93
CA PRO A 106 -7.84 1.67 15.67
C PRO A 106 -6.68 2.14 14.78
N GLY A 107 -6.35 3.43 14.87
CA GLY A 107 -5.17 3.97 14.24
C GLY A 107 -3.88 3.70 15.03
N HIS A 108 -2.81 4.40 14.64
CA HIS A 108 -1.50 4.25 15.26
C HIS A 108 -0.81 5.59 15.48
N LYS A 109 0.17 5.57 16.40
CA LYS A 109 1.04 6.71 16.67
C LYS A 109 1.95 6.99 15.48
N ALA A 110 2.55 8.18 15.47
CA ALA A 110 3.58 8.54 14.52
C ALA A 110 4.73 7.50 14.56
N PRO A 111 5.27 7.09 13.41
CA PRO A 111 6.49 6.28 13.36
C PRO A 111 7.62 6.95 14.14
N LYS A 112 8.44 6.17 14.83
CA LYS A 112 9.63 6.68 15.53
C LYS A 112 10.78 6.85 14.53
N ASN A 113 11.42 8.02 14.56
CA ASN A 113 12.62 8.35 13.76
C ASN A 113 12.53 8.03 12.26
N PRO A 114 11.44 8.38 11.55
CA PRO A 114 11.42 8.25 10.10
C PRO A 114 12.41 9.22 9.45
N PRO A 115 12.98 8.89 8.26
CA PRO A 115 13.87 9.80 7.52
C PRO A 115 13.21 11.14 7.15
N VAL A 116 11.87 11.15 7.06
CA VAL A 116 11.05 12.33 6.85
C VAL A 116 10.02 12.45 7.98
N PRO A 117 9.68 13.64 8.49
CA PRO A 117 8.66 13.77 9.52
C PRO A 117 7.31 13.19 9.05
N LEU A 118 6.73 12.28 9.83
CA LEU A 118 5.43 11.65 9.56
C LEU A 118 4.49 11.91 10.75
N PRO A 119 3.23 12.36 10.51
CA PRO A 119 2.26 12.57 11.58
C PRO A 119 1.78 11.24 12.17
N ALA A 120 1.00 11.32 13.25
CA ALA A 120 0.21 10.18 13.73
C ALA A 120 -1.03 9.99 12.84
N HIS A 121 -1.50 8.74 12.75
CA HIS A 121 -2.67 8.35 11.97
C HIS A 121 -3.71 7.74 12.91
N PRO A 122 -4.47 8.55 13.67
CA PRO A 122 -5.28 8.08 14.80
C PRO A 122 -6.53 7.28 14.40
N LYS A 123 -6.91 7.30 13.12
CA LYS A 123 -8.07 6.56 12.60
C LYS A 123 -7.67 5.77 11.37
N SER A 124 -8.13 4.53 11.33
CA SER A 124 -7.87 3.60 10.22
C SER A 124 -9.17 2.98 9.70
N TRP A 125 -9.14 2.58 8.43
CA TRP A 125 -10.22 1.90 7.77
C TRP A 125 -9.66 0.72 6.99
N LYS A 126 -10.27 -0.45 7.19
CA LYS A 126 -9.91 -1.69 6.49
C LYS A 126 -10.98 -2.00 5.47
N HIS A 127 -10.57 -2.18 4.22
CA HIS A 127 -11.50 -2.62 3.18
C HIS A 127 -12.03 -4.02 3.52
N ARG A 128 -13.31 -4.28 3.24
CA ARG A 128 -14.01 -5.52 3.66
C ARG A 128 -14.13 -6.57 2.56
N ARG A 129 -13.85 -6.20 1.31
CA ARG A 129 -14.18 -7.04 0.15
C ARG A 129 -13.37 -8.34 0.07
N PHE A 130 -12.16 -8.39 0.60
CA PHE A 130 -11.27 -9.54 0.43
C PHE A 130 -11.13 -10.32 1.75
N GLY A 131 -11.05 -11.65 1.65
CA GLY A 131 -10.88 -12.51 2.83
C GLY A 131 -9.46 -12.48 3.44
N ALA A 132 -8.49 -11.92 2.72
CA ALA A 132 -7.12 -11.64 3.14
C ALA A 132 -6.55 -10.50 2.28
N GLY A 133 -5.45 -9.88 2.70
CA GLY A 133 -4.74 -8.79 2.00
C GLY A 133 -5.66 -7.64 1.60
N ASN A 134 -6.45 -7.19 2.58
CA ASN A 134 -7.28 -6.02 2.51
C ASN A 134 -6.42 -4.76 2.53
N LEU A 135 -6.83 -3.76 1.77
CA LEU A 135 -6.24 -2.45 1.90
C LEU A 135 -6.66 -1.85 3.24
N GLN A 136 -5.68 -1.46 4.04
CA GLN A 136 -5.88 -0.62 5.21
C GLN A 136 -5.37 0.79 4.90
N LEU A 137 -6.21 1.79 5.17
CA LEU A 137 -5.87 3.20 5.06
C LEU A 137 -5.95 3.84 6.43
N SER A 138 -4.88 4.48 6.87
CA SER A 138 -4.82 5.19 8.14
C SER A 138 -4.55 6.65 7.86
N PHE A 139 -5.41 7.56 8.33
CA PHE A 139 -5.36 8.97 7.97
C PHE A 139 -4.80 9.81 9.12
N SER A 140 -4.02 10.84 8.78
CA SER A 140 -3.63 11.88 9.72
C SER A 140 -4.86 12.60 10.29
N GLN A 141 -4.70 13.20 11.46
CA GLN A 141 -5.81 13.88 12.13
C GLN A 141 -6.29 15.12 11.38
N THR A 142 -5.36 15.88 10.80
CA THR A 142 -5.62 17.10 10.05
C THR A 142 -5.05 16.99 8.65
N THR A 143 -5.60 17.78 7.73
CA THR A 143 -4.99 18.01 6.43
C THR A 143 -3.77 18.91 6.55
N GLU A 144 -2.91 18.87 5.55
CA GLU A 144 -1.77 19.76 5.37
C GLU A 144 -1.73 20.28 3.92
N ALA A 145 -0.98 21.35 3.68
CA ALA A 145 -0.77 21.85 2.32
C ALA A 145 0.11 20.86 1.53
N PHE A 146 -0.26 20.57 0.29
CA PHE A 146 0.54 19.73 -0.61
C PHE A 146 1.91 20.40 -0.87
N PRO A 147 3.03 19.68 -0.71
CA PRO A 147 4.36 20.27 -0.89
C PRO A 147 4.64 20.59 -2.36
N GLY A 148 5.40 21.66 -2.61
CA GLY A 148 5.96 21.96 -3.93
C GLY A 148 5.06 22.76 -4.88
N GLU A 149 3.82 23.08 -4.49
CA GLU A 149 2.93 23.93 -5.27
C GLU A 149 2.32 25.05 -4.41
N ASN A 150 2.29 26.28 -4.95
CA ASN A 150 1.49 27.39 -4.40
C ASN A 150 -0.03 27.19 -4.64
N SER A 151 -0.48 25.94 -4.87
CA SER A 151 -1.84 25.63 -5.29
C SER A 151 -2.88 25.71 -4.16
N GLY A 152 -2.44 25.85 -2.90
CA GLY A 152 -3.33 25.87 -1.72
C GLY A 152 -4.02 24.53 -1.46
N LYS A 153 -3.66 23.49 -2.23
CA LYS A 153 -4.26 22.16 -2.18
C LYS A 153 -4.06 21.52 -0.82
N GLN A 154 -5.15 21.06 -0.21
CA GLN A 154 -5.13 20.38 1.08
C GLN A 154 -5.15 18.86 0.86
N VAL A 155 -4.24 18.16 1.54
CA VAL A 155 -4.07 16.70 1.47
C VAL A 155 -4.04 16.10 2.86
N PHE A 156 -4.43 14.85 3.00
CA PHE A 156 -4.09 14.04 4.17
C PHE A 156 -2.76 13.31 3.94
N SER A 157 -2.02 13.14 5.03
CA SER A 157 -1.00 12.10 5.11
C SER A 157 -1.71 10.78 5.40
N VAL A 158 -1.57 9.80 4.50
CA VAL A 158 -2.21 8.50 4.61
C VAL A 158 -1.14 7.43 4.68
N ASP A 159 -1.21 6.60 5.70
CA ASP A 159 -0.44 5.38 5.82
C ASP A 159 -1.26 4.23 5.24
N ALA A 160 -0.82 3.75 4.08
CA ALA A 160 -1.43 2.65 3.34
C ALA A 160 -0.65 1.36 3.57
N ASP A 161 -1.39 0.32 3.93
CA ASP A 161 -0.87 -1.00 4.27
C ASP A 161 -1.76 -2.08 3.65
N ILE A 162 -1.20 -3.27 3.41
CA ILE A 162 -1.96 -4.45 3.03
C ILE A 162 -2.06 -5.35 4.26
N ASP A 163 -3.22 -5.27 4.90
CA ASP A 163 -3.53 -6.10 6.04
C ASP A 163 -3.93 -7.51 5.58
N LEU A 164 -3.23 -8.50 6.08
CA LEU A 164 -3.43 -9.90 5.75
C LEU A 164 -4.60 -10.54 6.53
N GLU A 165 -5.40 -9.74 7.24
CA GLU A 165 -6.37 -10.20 8.24
C GLU A 165 -7.24 -11.42 7.84
N ARG A 166 -7.19 -12.41 8.76
CA ARG A 166 -7.93 -13.68 8.90
C ARG A 166 -7.44 -14.90 8.10
N GLY A 167 -7.23 -16.01 8.84
CA GLY A 167 -6.84 -17.32 8.32
C GLY A 167 -5.61 -17.90 9.02
N LEU A 168 -5.24 -19.13 8.66
CA LEU A 168 -4.08 -19.83 9.22
C LEU A 168 -2.75 -19.07 8.98
N ALA A 169 -2.64 -18.32 7.89
CA ALA A 169 -1.46 -17.53 7.57
C ALA A 169 -1.24 -16.38 8.57
N HIS A 170 -2.29 -15.62 8.90
CA HIS A 170 -2.21 -14.55 9.91
C HIS A 170 -2.00 -15.12 11.32
N ALA A 171 -2.60 -16.26 11.65
CA ALA A 171 -2.37 -16.94 12.93
C ALA A 171 -0.92 -17.45 13.06
N GLY A 172 -0.36 -18.01 11.99
CA GLY A 172 1.03 -18.45 11.93
C GLY A 172 2.02 -17.28 12.01
N GLU A 173 1.75 -16.20 11.28
CA GLU A 173 2.53 -14.96 11.33
C GLU A 173 2.49 -14.32 12.72
N TRP A 174 1.30 -14.22 13.33
CA TRP A 174 1.14 -13.70 14.67
C TRP A 174 1.87 -14.56 15.70
N LEU A 175 1.77 -15.90 15.60
CA LEU A 175 2.49 -16.83 16.46
C LEU A 175 4.01 -16.66 16.30
N ASP A 176 4.52 -16.58 15.07
CA ASP A 176 5.96 -16.40 14.81
C ASP A 176 6.46 -15.06 15.36
N ASN A 177 5.80 -13.95 15.01
CA ASN A 177 6.25 -12.61 15.38
C ASN A 177 6.06 -12.26 16.86
N LYS A 178 5.13 -12.92 17.56
CA LYS A 178 4.85 -12.65 18.98
C LYS A 178 5.50 -13.65 19.92
N PHE A 179 5.68 -14.91 19.54
CA PHE A 179 6.09 -15.97 20.46
C PHE A 179 7.38 -16.68 20.06
N ILE A 180 7.62 -16.92 18.76
CA ILE A 180 8.79 -17.70 18.31
C ILE A 180 9.99 -16.77 18.07
N HIS A 181 9.78 -15.68 17.36
CA HIS A 181 10.77 -14.66 17.02
C HIS A 181 10.27 -13.25 17.39
N PRO A 182 10.21 -12.92 18.70
CA PRO A 182 9.75 -11.62 19.16
C PRO A 182 10.57 -10.50 18.51
N ALA A 183 9.88 -9.50 17.93
CA ALA A 183 10.43 -8.36 17.19
C ALA A 183 10.86 -8.59 15.73
N ARG A 184 10.64 -9.79 15.17
CA ARG A 184 10.72 -9.96 13.72
C ARG A 184 9.59 -9.16 13.06
N LYS A 185 9.93 -8.31 12.09
CA LYS A 185 8.95 -7.67 11.21
C LYS A 185 8.55 -8.65 10.12
N THR A 186 7.27 -8.65 9.74
CA THR A 186 6.74 -9.51 8.69
C THR A 186 7.53 -9.34 7.41
N ASP A 187 8.11 -10.45 6.95
CA ASP A 187 8.72 -10.53 5.64
C ASP A 187 7.62 -10.89 4.63
N GLN A 188 7.18 -9.91 3.85
CA GLN A 188 6.14 -10.09 2.83
C GLN A 188 6.49 -11.24 1.87
N THR A 189 7.77 -11.47 1.62
CA THR A 189 8.27 -12.61 0.81
C THR A 189 7.88 -13.97 1.40
N GLN A 190 7.83 -14.10 2.72
CA GLN A 190 7.40 -15.33 3.41
C GLN A 190 5.88 -15.51 3.38
N VAL A 191 5.12 -14.42 3.50
CA VAL A 191 3.67 -14.44 3.31
C VAL A 191 3.33 -14.91 1.90
N TYR A 192 4.05 -14.42 0.88
CA TYR A 192 3.87 -14.87 -0.51
C TYR A 192 4.21 -16.35 -0.69
N ALA A 193 5.28 -16.85 -0.09
CA ALA A 193 5.62 -18.27 -0.10
C ALA A 193 4.55 -19.15 0.59
N LEU A 194 3.97 -18.66 1.70
CA LEU A 194 2.89 -19.34 2.42
C LEU A 194 1.57 -19.38 1.62
N LEU A 195 1.25 -18.32 0.89
CA LEU A 195 0.07 -18.29 0.02
C LEU A 195 0.25 -19.22 -1.18
N PHE A 196 1.46 -19.25 -1.77
CA PHE A 196 1.79 -20.13 -2.89
C PHE A 196 1.75 -21.61 -2.51
N SER A 197 2.30 -21.99 -1.36
CA SER A 197 2.28 -23.37 -0.87
C SER A 197 0.88 -23.89 -0.54
N GLN A 198 -0.10 -23.00 -0.38
CA GLN A 198 -1.51 -23.32 -0.17
C GLN A 198 -2.33 -23.35 -1.48
N GLY A 199 -1.67 -23.23 -2.64
CA GLY A 199 -2.35 -23.24 -3.94
C GLY A 199 -3.19 -22.00 -4.22
N ILE A 200 -3.07 -20.95 -3.39
CA ILE A 200 -3.74 -19.67 -3.59
C ILE A 200 -2.92 -18.89 -4.62
N THR A 201 -3.25 -19.11 -5.89
CA THR A 201 -2.76 -18.29 -7.00
C THR A 201 -3.60 -17.03 -7.08
N THR A 202 -2.97 -15.88 -7.28
CA THR A 202 -3.66 -14.60 -7.29
C THR A 202 -3.68 -14.06 -8.70
N ASP A 203 -4.84 -14.09 -9.35
CA ASP A 203 -5.00 -13.63 -10.73
C ASP A 203 -4.94 -12.09 -10.82
N TYR A 204 -3.73 -11.57 -10.83
CA TYR A 204 -3.38 -10.29 -11.44
C TYR A 204 -2.01 -10.41 -12.10
N THR A 205 -1.97 -10.37 -13.42
CA THR A 205 -0.76 -10.00 -14.14
C THR A 205 -0.64 -8.47 -14.14
N LEU A 206 0.59 -7.98 -14.14
CA LEU A 206 0.93 -6.60 -14.52
C LEU A 206 0.60 -6.31 -15.99
N GLU A 207 -0.35 -7.00 -16.61
CA GLU A 207 -0.79 -6.74 -17.97
C GLU A 207 -2.07 -5.91 -17.88
N PRO A 208 -2.26 -4.92 -18.78
CA PRO A 208 -3.52 -4.18 -18.82
C PRO A 208 -4.66 -5.18 -19.02
N MET A 209 -5.81 -4.98 -18.36
CA MET A 209 -7.01 -5.71 -18.76
C MET A 209 -7.32 -5.28 -20.20
N SER A 210 -7.02 -6.16 -21.15
CA SER A 210 -7.62 -6.08 -22.48
C SER A 210 -9.14 -6.17 -22.28
N VAL A 211 -9.81 -5.09 -22.67
CA VAL A 211 -11.28 -5.03 -22.80
C VAL A 211 -11.67 -5.77 -24.07
#